data_AF-A0A7S2LIB4-F1
#
_entry.id   AF-A0A7S2LIB4-F1
#
_cell.length_a   1.000
_cell.length_b   1.000
_cell.length_c   1.000
_cell.angle_alpha   90.00
_cell.angle_beta   90.00
_cell.angle_gamma   90.00
#
_symmetry.space_group_name_H-M   'P 1'
#
loop_
_entity.id
_entity.type
_entity.pdbx_description
1 polymer ?
#
loop_
_entity_poly.entity_id
_entity_poly.type
_entity_poly.pdbx_seq_one_letter_code
_entity_poly.pdbx_strand_id
1 'polypeptide(L)'
;NVQMMRGGLCHISAILSPVSCNEETNEADAAVREFLAATQMLEHLLAKLFPGDVPKTSSHDILYVHLYLSEMSHFAKINQHYVQFFGTHLPPSRACVAVGKGALPGGRRVMMDCSLQRGSGGYLRSDGD
;
A
#
# COMPACT_ATOMS: atom_id res chain seq x y z
N ASN A 1 12.62 3.26 25.28
CA ASN A 1 12.20 1.89 24.91
C ASN A 1 12.78 1.61 23.53
N VAL A 2 13.98 1.05 23.44
CA VAL A 2 14.65 0.78 22.15
C VAL A 2 14.73 -0.73 22.00
N GLN A 3 13.98 -1.29 21.05
CA GLN A 3 13.93 -2.72 20.79
C GLN A 3 14.74 -3.02 19.53
N MET A 4 15.82 -3.79 19.69
CA MET A 4 16.67 -4.20 18.57
C MET A 4 16.10 -5.47 17.94
N MET A 5 15.64 -5.39 16.68
CA MET A 5 15.20 -6.54 15.90
C MET A 5 16.26 -6.90 14.84
N ARG A 6 16.60 -8.18 14.69
CA ARG A 6 17.62 -8.67 13.74
C ARG A 6 17.03 -8.77 12.33
N GLY A 7 17.42 -7.85 11.45
CA GLY A 7 16.82 -7.75 10.11
C GLY A 7 15.35 -7.31 10.19
N GLY A 8 14.89 -6.49 9.24
CA GLY A 8 13.52 -5.98 9.37
C GLY A 8 13.09 -4.97 8.32
N LEU A 9 14.03 -4.37 7.58
CA LEU A 9 13.67 -3.52 6.45
C LEU A 9 13.29 -4.41 5.27
N CYS A 10 12.04 -4.30 4.83
CA CYS A 10 11.54 -4.97 3.65
C CYS A 10 11.04 -3.92 2.65
N HIS A 11 11.38 -4.13 1.38
CA HIS A 11 10.87 -3.34 0.28
C HIS A 11 10.00 -4.25 -0.60
N ILE A 12 8.73 -3.88 -0.75
CA ILE A 12 7.78 -4.56 -1.61
C ILE A 12 7.59 -3.66 -2.83
N SER A 13 8.17 -4.08 -3.96
CA SER A 13 8.13 -3.34 -5.21
C SER A 13 6.96 -3.76 -6.09
N ALA A 14 6.47 -2.82 -6.90
CA ALA A 14 5.54 -3.04 -7.99
C ALA A 14 4.26 -3.79 -7.58
N ILE A 15 3.65 -3.37 -6.47
CA ILE A 15 2.33 -3.87 -6.06
C ILE A 15 1.30 -3.28 -7.02
N LEU A 16 0.52 -4.16 -7.65
CA LEU A 16 -0.41 -3.81 -8.70
C LEU A 16 -1.58 -4.80 -8.71
N SER A 17 -2.72 -4.37 -9.27
CA SER A 17 -3.85 -5.27 -9.44
C SER A 17 -3.48 -6.46 -10.33
N PRO A 18 -3.85 -7.70 -9.95
CA PRO A 18 -3.60 -8.88 -10.78
C PRO A 18 -4.47 -8.90 -12.04
N VAL A 19 -5.55 -8.12 -12.07
CA VAL A 19 -6.48 -8.00 -13.20
C VAL A 19 -6.51 -6.55 -13.65
N SER A 20 -6.26 -6.31 -14.95
CA SER A 20 -6.46 -5.01 -15.59
C SER A 20 -7.93 -4.85 -15.96
N CYS A 21 -8.59 -3.80 -15.47
CA CYS A 21 -9.95 -3.47 -15.89
C CYS A 21 -9.92 -2.72 -17.23
N ASN A 22 -10.01 -3.44 -18.34
CA ASN A 22 -9.89 -2.85 -19.68
C ASN A 22 -11.20 -2.21 -20.19
N GLU A 23 -12.33 -2.44 -19.51
CA GLU A 23 -13.68 -2.14 -20.03
C GLU A 23 -14.53 -1.29 -19.07
N GLU A 24 -13.92 -0.39 -18.32
CA GLU A 24 -14.68 0.54 -17.48
C GLU A 24 -14.97 1.86 -18.21
N THR A 25 -16.25 2.25 -18.20
CA THR A 25 -16.71 3.54 -18.71
C THR A 25 -16.12 4.73 -17.94
N ASN A 26 -15.59 4.50 -16.73
CA ASN A 26 -14.96 5.52 -15.90
C ASN A 26 -13.57 5.09 -15.41
N GLU A 27 -12.54 5.70 -15.99
CA GLU A 27 -11.13 5.49 -15.64
C GLU A 27 -10.83 5.68 -14.14
N ALA A 28 -11.51 6.62 -13.48
CA ALA A 28 -11.30 6.87 -12.07
C ALA A 28 -11.86 5.77 -11.17
N ASP A 29 -12.98 5.14 -11.55
CA ASP A 29 -13.52 3.96 -10.85
C ASP A 29 -12.58 2.76 -11.02
N ALA A 30 -12.05 2.58 -12.22
CA ALA A 30 -11.12 1.50 -12.52
C ALA A 30 -9.84 1.62 -11.69
N ALA A 31 -9.29 2.84 -11.60
CA ALA A 31 -8.13 3.12 -10.79
C ALA A 31 -8.37 2.81 -9.29
N VAL A 32 -9.58 3.08 -8.78
CA VAL A 32 -9.95 2.73 -7.40
C VAL A 32 -10.02 1.21 -7.22
N ARG A 33 -10.64 0.48 -8.15
CA ARG A 33 -10.71 -0.98 -8.06
C ARG A 33 -9.33 -1.62 -8.09
N GLU A 34 -8.45 -1.11 -8.96
CA GLU A 34 -7.06 -1.56 -9.01
C GLU A 34 -6.30 -1.26 -7.71
N PHE A 35 -6.51 -0.08 -7.13
CA PHE A 35 -5.92 0.29 -5.83
C PHE A 35 -6.40 -0.64 -4.71
N LEU A 36 -7.70 -0.92 -4.62
CA LEU A 36 -8.26 -1.82 -3.60
C LEU A 36 -7.72 -3.25 -3.73
N ALA A 37 -7.58 -3.76 -4.95
CA ALA A 37 -6.98 -5.07 -5.20
C ALA A 37 -5.49 -5.09 -4.81
N ALA A 38 -4.74 -4.01 -5.10
CA ALA A 38 -3.34 -3.86 -4.71
C ALA A 38 -3.18 -3.82 -3.19
N THR A 39 -4.03 -3.08 -2.46
CA THR A 39 -4.00 -3.04 -0.99
C THR A 39 -4.37 -4.39 -0.37
N GLN A 40 -5.35 -5.10 -0.93
CA GLN A 40 -5.70 -6.44 -0.46
C GLN A 40 -4.55 -7.44 -0.66
N MET A 41 -3.85 -7.36 -1.79
CA MET A 41 -2.65 -8.17 -2.04
C MET A 41 -1.55 -7.83 -1.04
N LEU A 42 -1.33 -6.54 -0.76
CA LEU A 42 -0.35 -6.09 0.22
C LEU A 42 -0.65 -6.68 1.60
N GLU A 43 -1.89 -6.63 2.10
CA GLU A 43 -2.25 -7.24 3.39
C GLU A 43 -1.94 -8.73 3.44
N HIS A 44 -2.27 -9.47 2.37
CA HIS A 44 -1.96 -10.90 2.27
C HIS A 44 -0.45 -11.17 2.30
N LEU A 45 0.36 -10.31 1.69
CA LEU A 45 1.83 -10.41 1.73
C LEU A 45 2.35 -10.12 3.14
N LEU A 46 1.91 -9.02 3.76
CA LEU A 46 2.32 -8.63 5.12
C LEU A 46 2.05 -9.75 6.14
N ALA A 47 0.88 -10.39 6.05
CA ALA A 47 0.52 -11.49 6.93
C ALA A 47 1.41 -12.74 6.79
N LYS A 48 2.10 -12.90 5.65
CA LYS A 48 2.93 -14.07 5.32
C LYS A 48 4.44 -13.82 5.44
N LEU A 49 4.91 -12.57 5.42
CA LEU A 49 6.35 -12.24 5.42
C LEU A 49 7.08 -12.75 6.66
N PHE A 50 6.44 -12.66 7.83
CA PHE A 50 7.05 -13.04 9.11
C PHE A 50 6.09 -13.91 9.93
N PRO A 51 5.96 -15.21 9.61
CA PRO A 51 4.95 -16.07 10.22
C PRO A 51 5.15 -16.30 11.73
N GLY A 52 6.35 -16.04 12.25
CA GLY A 52 6.67 -16.16 13.67
C GLY A 52 6.47 -14.88 14.50
N ASP A 53 6.01 -13.78 13.88
CA ASP A 53 5.83 -12.51 14.60
C ASP A 53 4.53 -12.46 15.40
N VAL A 54 4.66 -12.01 16.64
CA VAL A 54 3.55 -11.67 17.53
C VAL A 54 3.86 -10.29 18.14
N PRO A 55 3.04 -9.24 17.85
CA PRO A 55 1.93 -9.22 16.90
C PRO A 55 2.39 -9.36 15.45
N LYS A 56 1.50 -9.82 14.56
CA LYS A 56 1.80 -9.98 13.14
C LYS A 56 2.13 -8.65 12.48
N THR A 57 3.00 -8.71 11.47
CA THR A 57 3.30 -7.56 10.62
C THR A 57 2.03 -7.08 9.92
N SER A 58 1.78 -5.77 9.93
CA SER A 58 0.59 -5.15 9.34
C SER A 58 0.92 -3.83 8.65
N SER A 59 -0.09 -3.17 8.07
CA SER A 59 0.06 -1.88 7.38
C SER A 59 0.69 -0.78 8.25
N HIS A 60 0.57 -0.87 9.57
CA HIS A 60 1.21 0.05 10.53
C HIS A 60 2.74 -0.06 10.58
N ASP A 61 3.34 -1.13 10.07
CA ASP A 61 4.81 -1.25 9.97
C ASP A 61 5.38 -0.58 8.71
N ILE A 62 4.52 -0.09 7.82
CA ILE A 62 4.92 0.58 6.60
C ILE A 62 5.40 1.98 6.97
N LEU A 63 6.61 2.31 6.53
CA LEU A 63 7.25 3.60 6.78
C LEU A 63 7.05 4.57 5.62
N TYR A 64 7.09 4.03 4.39
CA TYR A 64 7.04 4.81 3.18
C TYR A 64 6.24 4.12 2.08
N VAL A 65 5.41 4.88 1.40
CA VAL A 65 4.62 4.47 0.24
C VAL A 65 4.95 5.36 -0.94
N HIS A 66 5.39 4.76 -2.04
CA HIS A 66 5.48 5.45 -3.32
C HIS A 66 4.29 5.03 -4.19
N LEU A 67 3.39 5.98 -4.46
CA LEU A 67 2.19 5.75 -5.25
C LEU A 67 2.38 6.33 -6.66
N TYR A 68 2.27 5.48 -7.67
CA TYR A 68 2.30 5.88 -9.07
C TYR A 68 0.91 5.76 -9.66
N LEU A 69 0.45 6.85 -10.27
CA LEU A 69 -0.82 6.93 -10.96
C LEU A 69 -0.61 7.10 -12.46
N SER A 70 -1.49 6.55 -13.28
CA SER A 70 -1.53 6.89 -14.71
C SER A 70 -1.86 8.36 -14.93
N GLU A 71 -2.82 8.88 -14.15
CA GLU A 71 -3.31 10.26 -14.24
C GLU A 71 -3.53 10.84 -12.84
N MET A 72 -3.13 12.11 -12.65
CA MET A 72 -3.28 12.79 -11.37
C MET A 72 -4.76 13.08 -11.02
N SER A 73 -5.66 13.07 -12.01
CA SER A 73 -7.11 13.20 -11.80
C SER A 73 -7.68 12.09 -10.91
N HIS A 74 -7.07 10.90 -10.90
CA HIS A 74 -7.50 9.76 -10.08
C HIS A 74 -7.16 9.94 -8.58
N PHE A 75 -6.24 10.84 -8.25
CA PHE A 75 -5.69 11.00 -6.91
C PHE A 75 -6.76 11.28 -5.86
N ALA A 76 -7.67 12.22 -6.11
CA ALA A 76 -8.66 12.62 -5.12
C ALA A 76 -9.55 11.43 -4.69
N LYS A 77 -9.91 10.57 -5.65
CA LYS A 77 -10.75 9.40 -5.42
C LYS A 77 -9.98 8.27 -4.72
N ILE A 78 -8.77 7.98 -5.16
CA ILE A 78 -7.89 6.99 -4.51
C ILE A 78 -7.55 7.42 -3.08
N ASN A 79 -7.33 8.71 -2.84
CA ASN A 79 -6.96 9.22 -1.53
C ASN A 79 -8.05 8.96 -0.47
N GLN A 80 -9.32 8.93 -0.84
CA GLN A 80 -10.42 8.56 0.07
C GLN A 80 -10.24 7.12 0.58
N HIS A 81 -9.92 6.19 -0.33
CA HIS A 81 -9.66 4.78 0.03
C HIS A 81 -8.31 4.59 0.70
N TYR A 82 -7.31 5.39 0.34
CA TYR A 82 -6.01 5.38 1.00
C TYR A 82 -6.15 5.73 2.50
N VAL A 83 -6.94 6.75 2.83
CA VAL A 83 -7.22 7.13 4.22
C VAL A 83 -8.00 6.04 4.96
N GLN A 84 -8.91 5.34 4.28
CA GLN A 84 -9.60 4.18 4.87
C GLN A 84 -8.65 3.03 5.21
N PHE A 85 -7.63 2.79 4.38
CA PHE A 85 -6.68 1.70 4.55
C PHE A 85 -5.59 2.00 5.60
N PHE A 86 -4.94 3.16 5.50
CA PHE A 86 -3.83 3.54 6.40
C PHE A 86 -4.29 4.30 7.65
N GLY A 87 -5.55 4.75 7.69
CA GLY A 87 -6.06 5.61 8.74
C GLY A 87 -5.52 7.05 8.64
N THR A 88 -5.94 7.88 9.59
CA THR A 88 -5.49 9.28 9.73
C THR A 88 -4.45 9.46 10.82
N HIS A 89 -4.30 8.48 11.71
CA HIS A 89 -3.38 8.54 12.84
C HIS A 89 -2.04 7.91 12.48
N LEU A 90 -1.00 8.74 12.39
CA LEU A 90 0.37 8.33 12.03
C LEU A 90 0.46 7.51 10.72
N PRO A 91 -0.04 8.04 9.58
CA PRO A 91 0.08 7.36 8.30
C PRO A 91 1.54 7.28 7.84
N PRO A 92 1.89 6.34 6.95
CA PRO A 92 3.23 6.27 6.37
C PRO A 92 3.57 7.54 5.59
N SER A 93 4.86 7.82 5.47
CA SER A 93 5.34 8.86 4.56
C SER A 93 4.94 8.50 3.13
N ARG A 94 4.50 9.47 2.33
CA ARG A 94 3.97 9.21 0.98
C ARG A 94 4.56 10.13 -0.06
N ALA A 95 4.99 9.56 -1.18
CA ALA A 95 5.14 10.29 -2.44
C ALA A 95 4.09 9.79 -3.42
N CYS A 96 3.47 10.71 -4.16
CA CYS A 96 2.47 10.40 -5.18
C CYS A 96 2.82 11.14 -6.46
N VAL A 97 2.97 10.41 -7.57
CA VAL A 97 3.34 10.97 -8.87
C VAL A 97 2.46 10.39 -9.98
N ALA A 98 2.17 11.21 -10.99
CA ALA A 98 1.54 10.74 -12.22
C ALA A 98 2.62 10.44 -13.27
N VAL A 99 2.60 9.25 -13.84
CA VAL A 99 3.60 8.77 -14.82
C VAL A 99 3.09 8.80 -16.27
N GLY A 100 1.81 9.11 -16.48
CA GLY A 100 1.16 9.14 -17.78
C GLY A 100 0.38 7.85 -18.10
N LYS A 101 -0.58 7.97 -19.02
CA LYS A 101 -1.43 6.84 -19.45
C LYS A 101 -0.58 5.75 -20.10
N GLY A 102 -0.80 4.50 -19.70
CA GLY A 102 -0.10 3.33 -20.28
C GLY A 102 1.36 3.18 -19.88
N ALA A 103 1.93 4.08 -19.07
CA ALA A 103 3.30 3.99 -18.59
C ALA A 103 3.50 2.90 -17.53
N LEU A 104 2.44 2.57 -16.77
CA LEU A 104 2.47 1.50 -15.79
C LEU A 104 2.39 0.13 -16.49
N PRO A 105 3.05 -0.90 -15.93
CA PRO A 105 3.08 -2.24 -16.52
C PRO A 105 1.67 -2.73 -16.88
N GLY A 106 1.51 -3.30 -18.07
CA GLY A 106 0.24 -3.84 -18.57
C GLY A 106 -0.96 -2.90 -18.46
N GLY A 107 -0.74 -1.59 -18.68
CA GLY A 107 -1.81 -0.60 -18.79
C GLY A 107 -2.54 -0.29 -17.49
N ARG A 108 -1.97 -0.66 -16.33
CA ARG A 108 -2.55 -0.34 -15.03
C ARG A 108 -2.64 1.17 -14.83
N ARG A 109 -3.56 1.58 -13.96
CA ARG A 109 -3.80 2.96 -13.55
C ARG A 109 -3.14 3.29 -12.22
N VAL A 110 -2.86 2.26 -11.42
CA VAL A 110 -2.23 2.40 -10.11
C VAL A 110 -1.14 1.36 -9.90
N MET A 111 -0.02 1.79 -9.36
CA MET A 111 1.07 0.93 -8.87
C MET A 111 1.62 1.52 -7.57
N MET A 112 2.07 0.65 -6.67
CA MET A 112 2.58 1.06 -5.37
C MET A 112 3.87 0.33 -4.99
N ASP A 113 4.84 1.07 -4.49
CA ASP A 113 6.00 0.53 -3.77
C ASP A 113 5.85 0.83 -2.28
N CYS A 114 6.23 -0.12 -1.43
CA CYS A 114 6.16 0.02 0.03
C CYS A 114 7.50 -0.34 0.67
N SER A 115 8.00 0.54 1.53
CA SER A 115 9.10 0.25 2.45
C SER A 115 8.54 0.10 3.85
N LEU A 116 8.84 -1.01 4.51
CA LEU A 116 8.35 -1.32 5.86
C LEU A 116 9.49 -1.78 6.76
N GLN A 117 9.35 -1.49 8.05
CA GLN A 117 10.26 -1.95 9.08
C GLN A 117 9.50 -2.84 10.05
N ARG A 118 9.86 -4.12 10.09
CA ARG A 118 9.27 -5.14 10.96
C ARG A 118 9.16 -4.63 12.41
N GLY A 119 7.94 -4.68 12.96
CA GLY A 119 7.64 -4.30 14.34
C GLY A 119 7.63 -2.79 14.62
N SER A 120 7.91 -1.94 13.63
CA SER A 120 7.94 -0.48 13.83
C SER A 120 6.58 0.09 14.24
N GLY A 121 5.48 -0.48 13.73
CA GLY A 121 4.11 -0.11 14.08
C GLY A 121 3.59 -0.77 15.36
N GLY A 122 4.43 -1.48 16.13
CA GLY A 122 4.01 -2.21 17.32
C GLY A 122 3.32 -1.33 18.36
N TYR A 123 3.76 -0.08 18.52
CA TYR A 123 3.17 0.86 19.47
C TYR A 123 1.76 1.36 19.07
N LEU A 124 1.37 1.19 17.80
CA LEU A 124 0.00 1.47 17.33
C LEU A 124 -0.95 0.30 17.59
N ARG A 125 -0.40 -0.87 17.89
CA ARG A 125 -1.14 -2.09 18.23
C ARG A 125 -1.19 -2.16 19.75
N SER A 126 -2.15 -1.47 20.35
CA SER A 126 -2.40 -1.57 21.79
C SER A 126 -2.49 -3.05 22.19
N ASP A 127 -1.85 -3.44 23.30
CA ASP A 127 -2.13 -4.71 23.98
C ASP A 127 -3.59 -4.67 24.49
N GLY A 128 -4.57 -5.02 23.66
CA GLY A 128 -5.97 -4.97 24.04
C GLY A 128 -6.96 -5.02 22.89
N ASP A 129 -7.17 -6.24 22.37
CA ASP A 129 -8.50 -6.80 22.08
C ASP A 129 -8.50 -8.26 22.61
#